data_AF-A0A7V4A7N7-F1
#
_entry.id   AF-A0A7V4A7N7-F1
#
_cell.length_a   1.000
_cell.length_b   1.000
_cell.length_c   1.000
_cell.angle_alpha   90.00
_cell.angle_beta   90.00
_cell.angle_gamma   90.00
#
_symmetry.space_group_name_H-M   'P 1'
#
loop_
_entity.id
_entity.type
_entity.pdbx_description
1 polymer ?
#
loop_
_entity_poly.entity_id
_entity_poly.type
_entity_poly.pdbx_seq_one_letter_code
_entity_poly.pdbx_strand_id
1 'polypeptide(L)'
;MQVIEEIKKIFEEIILSLSRIYQVIVSSEEGIFSKEIEENLDKLKELFQALQKNLSDLLNKKDVQPVDISEIINLCAKAGDISEKIESKLKDIAEKDAKKIESLMRLQEQIKSALSFISKGKKLEFKT
;
A
#
# COMPACT_ATOMS: atom_id res chain seq x y z
N MET A 1 -33.49 -7.46 -8.72
CA MET A 1 -32.04 -7.80 -8.74
C MET A 1 -31.10 -6.58 -8.70
N GLN A 2 -31.60 -5.35 -8.53
CA GLN A 2 -30.82 -4.11 -8.61
C GLN A 2 -29.64 -4.00 -7.61
N VAL A 3 -29.82 -4.43 -6.35
CA VAL A 3 -28.76 -4.39 -5.32
C VAL A 3 -27.54 -5.24 -5.70
N ILE A 4 -27.76 -6.37 -6.35
CA ILE A 4 -26.67 -7.26 -6.79
C ILE A 4 -25.84 -6.57 -7.88
N GLU A 5 -26.51 -5.92 -8.81
CA GLU A 5 -25.86 -5.15 -9.87
C GLU A 5 -25.07 -3.95 -9.31
N GLU A 6 -25.61 -3.27 -8.29
CA GLU A 6 -24.90 -2.21 -7.59
C GLU A 6 -23.65 -2.72 -6.86
N ILE A 7 -23.72 -3.89 -6.21
CA ILE A 7 -22.56 -4.51 -5.57
C ILE A 7 -21.48 -4.86 -6.61
N LYS A 8 -21.86 -5.41 -7.77
CA LYS A 8 -20.90 -5.72 -8.85
C LYS A 8 -20.16 -4.47 -9.30
N LYS A 9 -20.89 -3.38 -9.59
CA LYS A 9 -20.30 -2.10 -9.99
C LYS A 9 -19.33 -1.56 -8.94
N ILE A 10 -19.69 -1.66 -7.65
CA ILE A 10 -18.79 -1.24 -6.56
C ILE A 10 -17.50 -2.06 -6.57
N PHE A 11 -17.59 -3.39 -6.74
CA PHE A 11 -16.41 -4.22 -6.84
C PHE A 11 -15.55 -3.92 -8.08
N GLU A 12 -16.15 -3.64 -9.23
CA GLU A 12 -15.42 -3.20 -10.43
C GLU A 12 -14.62 -1.91 -10.18
N GLU A 13 -15.24 -0.93 -9.52
CA GLU A 13 -14.59 0.32 -9.13
C GLU A 13 -13.48 0.12 -8.08
N ILE A 14 -13.66 -0.81 -7.14
CA ILE A 14 -12.62 -1.23 -6.19
C ILE A 14 -11.42 -1.83 -6.95
N ILE A 15 -11.67 -2.75 -7.88
CA ILE A 15 -10.64 -3.39 -8.70
C ILE A 15 -9.86 -2.35 -9.50
N LEU A 16 -10.55 -1.39 -10.13
CA LEU A 16 -9.90 -0.31 -10.87
C LEU A 16 -9.02 0.55 -9.97
N SER A 17 -9.50 0.92 -8.79
CA SER A 17 -8.76 1.77 -7.86
C SER A 17 -7.52 1.06 -7.29
N LEU A 18 -7.66 -0.21 -6.91
CA LEU A 18 -6.53 -1.06 -6.49
C LEU A 18 -5.52 -1.24 -7.63
N SER A 19 -5.98 -1.45 -8.86
CA SER A 19 -5.08 -1.60 -10.02
C SER A 19 -4.27 -0.33 -10.28
N ARG A 20 -4.88 0.85 -10.13
CA ARG A 20 -4.17 2.13 -10.21
C ARG A 20 -3.12 2.28 -9.11
N ILE A 21 -3.49 1.99 -7.86
CA ILE A 21 -2.53 1.99 -6.74
C ILE A 21 -1.33 1.09 -7.05
N TYR A 22 -1.58 -0.15 -7.49
CA TYR A 22 -0.51 -1.07 -7.86
C TYR A 22 0.37 -0.51 -8.98
N GLN A 23 -0.23 0.07 -10.03
CA GLN A 23 0.51 0.68 -11.14
C GLN A 23 1.40 1.84 -10.69
N VAL A 24 0.90 2.72 -9.83
CA VAL A 24 1.66 3.84 -9.29
C VAL A 24 2.85 3.33 -8.47
N ILE A 25 2.63 2.35 -7.59
CA ILE A 25 3.70 1.74 -6.77
C ILE A 25 4.82 1.15 -7.64
N VAL A 26 4.50 0.54 -8.79
CA VAL A 26 5.52 -0.10 -9.63
C VAL A 26 6.17 0.82 -10.66
N SER A 27 5.53 1.94 -11.02
CA SER A 27 5.95 2.76 -12.18
C SER A 27 6.31 4.22 -11.84
N SER A 28 5.87 4.74 -10.70
CA SER A 28 6.10 6.14 -10.32
C SER A 28 7.41 6.33 -9.56
N GLU A 29 8.09 7.45 -9.80
CA GLU A 29 9.23 7.90 -8.97
C GLU A 29 8.80 8.25 -7.54
N GLU A 30 7.58 8.76 -7.37
CA GLU A 30 7.00 9.05 -6.05
C GLU A 30 6.60 7.75 -5.32
N GLY A 31 6.40 6.65 -6.06
CA GLY A 31 6.02 5.35 -5.53
C GLY A 31 4.83 5.44 -4.58
N ILE A 32 5.02 4.97 -3.34
CA ILE A 32 3.99 4.90 -2.29
C ILE A 32 3.51 6.26 -1.77
N PHE A 33 4.26 7.33 -2.03
CA PHE A 33 3.97 8.68 -1.55
C PHE A 33 3.20 9.52 -2.55
N SER A 34 2.81 8.94 -3.68
CA SER A 34 2.11 9.68 -4.71
C SER A 34 0.72 10.11 -4.27
N LYS A 35 0.34 11.33 -4.63
CA LYS A 35 -1.01 11.86 -4.39
C LYS A 35 -2.09 10.99 -5.02
N GLU A 36 -1.81 10.35 -6.16
CA GLU A 36 -2.76 9.44 -6.81
C GLU A 36 -3.10 8.24 -5.91
N ILE A 37 -2.15 7.75 -5.09
CA ILE A 37 -2.43 6.67 -4.13
C ILE A 37 -3.39 7.18 -3.06
N GLU A 38 -3.16 8.38 -2.52
CA GLU A 38 -4.04 8.99 -1.53
C GLU A 38 -5.47 9.16 -2.06
N GLU A 39 -5.62 9.68 -3.28
CA GLU A 39 -6.92 9.85 -3.95
C GLU A 39 -7.64 8.51 -4.18
N ASN A 40 -6.92 7.45 -4.59
CA ASN A 40 -7.52 6.13 -4.74
C ASN A 40 -7.86 5.48 -3.38
N LEU A 41 -7.08 5.72 -2.33
CA LEU A 41 -7.37 5.23 -0.98
C LEU A 41 -8.64 5.88 -0.41
N ASP A 42 -8.81 7.19 -0.59
CA ASP A 42 -10.02 7.89 -0.17
C ASP A 42 -11.25 7.40 -0.94
N LYS A 43 -11.13 7.22 -2.26
CA LYS A 43 -12.18 6.59 -3.07
C LYS A 43 -12.53 5.19 -2.57
N LEU A 44 -11.53 4.37 -2.22
CA LEU A 44 -11.77 3.02 -1.68
C LEU A 44 -12.54 3.05 -0.35
N LYS A 45 -12.28 4.02 0.53
CA LYS A 45 -13.03 4.16 1.79
C LYS A 45 -14.53 4.37 1.52
N GLU A 46 -14.86 5.25 0.58
CA GLU A 46 -16.26 5.50 0.19
C GLU A 46 -16.90 4.26 -0.44
N LEU A 47 -16.18 3.57 -1.32
CA LEU A 47 -16.65 2.34 -1.97
C LEU A 47 -16.91 1.23 -0.94
N PHE A 48 -16.04 1.05 0.06
CA PHE A 48 -16.23 0.04 1.10
C PHE A 48 -17.44 0.36 2.00
N GLN A 49 -17.70 1.62 2.30
CA GLN A 49 -18.92 2.02 3.03
C GLN A 49 -20.18 1.71 2.23
N ALA A 50 -20.20 2.05 0.94
CA ALA A 50 -21.31 1.73 0.04
C ALA A 50 -21.51 0.21 -0.10
N LEU A 51 -20.40 -0.54 -0.23
CA LEU A 51 -20.41 -2.00 -0.31
C LEU A 51 -21.03 -2.62 0.94
N GLN A 52 -20.62 -2.16 2.12
CA GLN A 52 -21.13 -2.66 3.41
C GLN A 52 -22.66 -2.45 3.51
N LYS A 53 -23.15 -1.27 3.11
CA LYS A 53 -24.59 -0.98 3.09
C LYS A 53 -25.32 -1.93 2.15
N ASN A 54 -24.87 -2.04 0.90
CA ASN A 54 -25.55 -2.86 -0.10
C ASN A 54 -25.50 -4.36 0.20
N LEU A 55 -24.40 -4.85 0.78
CA LEU A 55 -24.31 -6.23 1.27
C LEU A 55 -25.28 -6.48 2.43
N SER A 56 -25.44 -5.53 3.34
CA SER A 56 -26.43 -5.64 4.42
C SER A 56 -27.85 -5.70 3.87
N ASP A 57 -28.16 -4.87 2.87
CA ASP A 57 -29.46 -4.90 2.19
C ASP A 57 -29.69 -6.21 1.43
N LEU A 58 -28.63 -6.81 0.88
CA LEU A 58 -28.69 -8.11 0.22
C LEU A 58 -28.96 -9.25 1.22
N LEU A 59 -28.27 -9.26 2.37
CA LEU A 59 -28.42 -10.27 3.42
C LEU A 59 -29.84 -10.28 4.03
N ASN A 60 -30.52 -9.13 4.03
CA ASN A 60 -31.89 -9.02 4.52
C ASN A 60 -32.96 -9.54 3.54
N LYS A 61 -32.59 -9.91 2.31
CA LYS A 61 -33.52 -10.47 1.32
C LYS A 61 -33.63 -11.98 1.45
N LYS A 62 -34.87 -12.49 1.46
CA LYS A 62 -35.17 -13.92 1.65
C LYS A 62 -34.97 -14.78 0.39
N ASP A 63 -34.85 -14.17 -0.79
CA ASP A 63 -34.83 -14.86 -2.09
C ASP A 63 -33.54 -14.62 -2.89
N VAL A 64 -32.37 -14.74 -2.25
CA VAL A 64 -31.07 -14.67 -2.94
C VAL A 64 -30.59 -16.08 -3.24
N GLN A 65 -30.40 -16.42 -4.51
CA GLN A 65 -29.85 -17.72 -4.89
C GLN A 65 -28.31 -17.68 -4.98
N PRO A 66 -27.62 -18.80 -4.74
CA PRO A 66 -26.16 -18.87 -4.87
C PRO A 66 -25.63 -18.44 -6.24
N VAL A 67 -26.39 -18.67 -7.31
CA VAL A 67 -26.03 -18.24 -8.67
C VAL A 67 -25.98 -16.70 -8.79
N ASP A 68 -26.81 -15.99 -8.04
CA ASP A 68 -26.91 -14.53 -8.10
C ASP A 68 -25.68 -13.83 -7.50
N ILE A 69 -24.94 -14.53 -6.64
CA ILE A 69 -23.75 -14.01 -5.95
C ILE A 69 -22.42 -14.56 -6.51
N SER A 70 -22.46 -15.53 -7.43
CA SER A 70 -21.24 -16.15 -7.97
C SER A 70 -20.29 -15.14 -8.62
N GLU A 71 -20.84 -14.17 -9.34
CA GLU A 71 -20.04 -13.13 -9.99
C GLU A 71 -19.45 -12.14 -8.97
N ILE A 72 -20.19 -11.82 -7.91
CA ILE A 72 -19.69 -11.00 -6.79
C ILE A 72 -18.49 -11.70 -6.13
N ILE A 73 -18.57 -13.02 -5.91
CA ILE A 73 -17.47 -13.81 -5.36
C ILE A 73 -16.24 -13.74 -6.27
N ASN A 74 -16.42 -13.87 -7.59
CA ASN A 74 -15.32 -13.78 -8.55
C ASN A 74 -14.66 -12.38 -8.56
N LEU A 75 -15.45 -11.32 -8.47
CA LEU A 75 -14.92 -9.96 -8.38
C LEU A 75 -14.19 -9.72 -7.05
N CYS A 76 -14.72 -10.24 -5.95
CA CYS A 76 -14.07 -10.20 -4.64
C CYS A 76 -12.70 -10.90 -4.67
N ALA A 77 -12.63 -12.09 -5.27
CA ALA A 77 -11.37 -12.82 -5.45
C ALA A 77 -10.35 -12.00 -6.25
N LYS A 78 -10.76 -11.39 -7.38
CA LYS A 78 -9.88 -10.51 -8.18
C LYS A 78 -9.37 -9.31 -7.39
N ALA A 79 -10.23 -8.67 -6.58
CA ALA A 79 -9.80 -7.57 -5.72
C ALA A 79 -8.77 -8.05 -4.67
N GLY A 80 -8.98 -9.23 -4.09
CA GLY A 80 -8.04 -9.90 -3.20
C GLY A 80 -6.67 -10.13 -3.86
N ASP A 81 -6.64 -10.73 -5.05
CA ASP A 81 -5.41 -10.99 -5.80
C ASP A 81 -4.58 -9.71 -6.04
N ILE A 82 -5.24 -8.58 -6.34
CA ILE A 82 -4.56 -7.30 -6.54
C ILE A 82 -4.02 -6.75 -5.20
N SER A 83 -4.81 -6.86 -4.13
CA SER A 83 -4.39 -6.45 -2.79
C SER A 83 -3.14 -7.22 -2.32
N GLU A 84 -3.08 -8.53 -2.56
CA GLU A 84 -1.90 -9.35 -2.22
C GLU A 84 -0.64 -8.89 -2.99
N LYS A 85 -0.78 -8.52 -4.26
CA LYS A 85 0.32 -7.96 -5.07
C LYS A 85 0.80 -6.63 -4.53
N ILE A 86 -0.12 -5.75 -4.12
CA ILE A 86 0.23 -4.48 -3.46
C ILE A 86 1.01 -4.76 -2.17
N GLU A 87 0.49 -5.64 -1.31
CA GLU A 87 1.13 -5.98 -0.04
C GLU A 87 2.56 -6.53 -0.24
N SER A 88 2.73 -7.49 -1.16
CA SER A 88 4.04 -8.04 -1.49
C SER A 88 5.01 -6.95 -1.94
N LYS A 89 4.54 -6.01 -2.77
CA LYS A 89 5.39 -4.94 -3.28
C LYS A 89 5.79 -3.94 -2.19
N LEU A 90 4.88 -3.64 -1.27
CA LEU A 90 5.17 -2.79 -0.12
C LEU A 90 6.20 -3.43 0.82
N LYS A 91 6.13 -4.75 1.03
CA LYS A 91 7.15 -5.49 1.80
C LYS A 91 8.54 -5.38 1.15
N ASP A 92 8.62 -5.60 -0.16
CA ASP A 92 9.89 -5.47 -0.90
C ASP A 92 10.50 -4.06 -0.78
N ILE A 93 9.66 -3.02 -0.81
CA ILE A 93 10.09 -1.62 -0.65
C ILE A 93 10.63 -1.40 0.77
N ALA A 94 9.87 -1.81 1.79
CA ALA A 94 10.27 -1.66 3.19
C ALA A 94 11.59 -2.37 3.51
N GLU A 95 11.80 -3.58 2.98
CA GLU A 95 13.05 -4.32 3.15
C GLU A 95 14.25 -3.61 2.51
N LYS A 96 14.07 -3.02 1.32
CA LYS A 96 15.13 -2.27 0.64
C LYS A 96 15.48 -1.00 1.39
N ASP A 97 14.48 -0.26 1.87
CA ASP A 97 14.70 0.96 2.65
C ASP A 97 15.37 0.66 3.99
N ALA A 98 14.98 -0.41 4.67
CA ALA A 98 15.64 -0.86 5.90
C ALA A 98 17.15 -1.12 5.70
N LYS A 99 17.51 -1.85 4.63
CA LYS A 99 18.92 -2.12 4.28
C LYS A 99 19.69 -0.83 3.95
N LYS A 100 19.03 0.12 3.28
CA LYS A 100 19.63 1.42 2.93
C LYS A 100 19.87 2.26 4.18
N ILE A 101 18.91 2.31 5.10
CA ILE A 101 19.04 3.00 6.39
C ILE A 101 20.19 2.40 7.20
N GLU A 102 20.29 1.07 7.29
CA GLU A 102 21.39 0.39 7.98
C GLU A 102 22.76 0.77 7.40
N SER A 103 22.86 0.82 6.07
CA SER A 103 24.09 1.23 5.39
C SER A 103 24.47 2.69 5.69
N LEU A 104 23.49 3.60 5.72
CA LEU A 104 23.69 5.00 6.07
C LEU A 104 24.11 5.17 7.54
N MET A 105 23.54 4.39 8.46
CA MET A 105 23.94 4.39 9.87
C MET A 105 25.42 3.98 10.05
N ARG A 106 25.86 2.92 9.35
CA ARG A 106 27.27 2.50 9.36
C ARG A 106 28.20 3.59 8.85
N LEU A 107 27.84 4.27 7.76
CA LEU A 107 28.62 5.40 7.24
C LEU A 107 28.67 6.55 8.25
N GLN A 108 27.56 6.86 8.91
CA GLN A 108 27.52 7.88 9.95
C GLN A 108 28.46 7.55 11.13
N GLU A 109 28.52 6.29 11.57
CA GLU A 109 29.45 5.84 12.60
C GLU A 109 30.91 5.97 12.18
N GLN A 110 31.24 5.58 10.94
CA GLN A 110 32.58 5.75 10.38
C GLN A 110 33.00 7.23 10.33
N ILE A 111 32.10 8.12 9.91
CA ILE A 111 32.35 9.58 9.91
C ILE A 111 32.59 10.08 11.34
N LYS A 112 31.75 9.69 12.31
CA LYS A 112 31.94 10.07 13.72
C LYS A 112 33.29 9.60 14.26
N SER A 113 33.70 8.37 13.93
CA SER A 113 35.00 7.83 14.29
C SER A 113 36.14 8.67 13.71
N ALA A 114 36.13 8.95 12.40
CA ALA A 114 37.13 9.79 11.74
C ALA A 114 37.22 11.21 12.36
N LEU A 115 36.08 11.84 12.65
CA LEU A 115 36.03 13.13 13.33
C LEU A 115 36.66 13.09 14.73
N SER A 116 36.42 12.01 15.50
CA SER A 116 37.05 11.81 16.81
C SER A 116 38.58 11.70 16.70
N PHE A 117 39.08 10.96 15.71
CA PHE A 117 40.52 10.85 15.44
C PHE A 117 41.15 12.20 15.12
N ILE A 118 40.55 12.99 14.22
CA ILE A 118 41.04 14.34 13.87
C ILE A 118 41.05 15.26 15.10
N SER A 119 39.99 15.22 15.92
CA SER A 119 39.89 16.00 17.15
C SER A 119 40.98 15.66 18.17
N LYS A 120 41.34 14.36 18.30
CA LYS A 120 42.43 13.90 19.16
C LYS A 120 43.81 14.25 18.60
N GLY A 121 44.01 14.14 17.29
CA GLY A 121 45.25 14.55 16.62
C GLY A 121 45.58 16.03 16.85
N LYS A 122 44.58 16.92 16.72
CA LYS A 122 44.73 18.36 17.04
C LYS A 122 45.10 18.67 18.50
N LYS A 123 44.86 17.74 19.45
CA LYS A 123 45.27 17.94 20.86
C LYS A 123 46.72 17.51 21.12
N LEU A 124 47.34 16.73 20.23
CA LEU A 124 48.72 16.25 20.38
C LEU A 124 49.74 17.19 19.74
N GLU A 125 49.34 17.98 18.75
CA GLU A 125 50.13 19.10 18.23
C GLU A 125 49.89 20.33 19.11
N PHE A 126 50.61 20.51 20.22
CA PHE A 126 50.96 21.80 20.86
C PHE A 126 51.66 21.52 22.20
N LYS A 127 52.89 21.00 22.12
CA LYS A 127 53.95 21.18 23.11
C LYS A 127 55.28 21.25 22.36
N THR A 128 55.58 22.43 21.81
CA THR A 128 56.96 22.89 21.58
C THR A 128 57.55 23.38 22.90
#